data_AF-A0A7M5XBK5-F1
#
_entry.id   AF-A0A7M5XBK5-F1
#
_cell.length_a   1.000
_cell.length_b   1.000
_cell.length_c   1.000
_cell.angle_alpha   90.00
_cell.angle_beta   90.00
_cell.angle_gamma   90.00
#
_symmetry.space_group_name_H-M   'P 1'
#
loop_
_entity.id
_entity.type
_entity.pdbx_description
1 polymer ?
#
loop_
_entity_poly.entity_id
_entity_poly.type
_entity_poly.pdbx_seq_one_letter_code
_entity_poly.pdbx_strand_id
1 'polypeptide(L)'
;MYVILASAFGCFVLLQFFYKLLGFTFWDSSNLVYGIYGVGVVRSIEWYFYTNPEMLDMSRIGDAVTWQENLIVAVSAGYFLYDLPLSIKLGEAWYMFLHHVLSFLITLTIWYNQRCGFDILLCLWLGEFTTPCAFWVFHVFDKPELKKSKWIIAARVAYVVFFIPLRFILGPFLLYKLLFSETLLIVKLGCGFFYLVNLLMLRDIAKEIKAFLTPWKSQAETI
;
A
#
# COMPACT_ATOMS: atom_id res chain seq x y z
N MET A 1 -9.26 -16.33 -16.39
CA MET A 1 -8.19 -15.94 -15.45
C MET A 1 -7.41 -14.73 -15.97
N TYR A 2 -6.58 -14.85 -17.02
CA TYR A 2 -5.79 -13.73 -17.60
C TYR A 2 -6.57 -12.47 -17.97
N VAL A 3 -7.84 -12.62 -18.38
CA VAL A 3 -8.74 -11.50 -18.68
C VAL A 3 -8.89 -10.56 -17.48
N ILE A 4 -9.03 -11.09 -16.25
CA ILE A 4 -9.25 -10.26 -15.05
C ILE A 4 -8.02 -9.39 -14.76
N LEU A 5 -6.82 -9.98 -14.82
CA LEU A 5 -5.57 -9.26 -14.59
C LEU A 5 -5.35 -8.17 -15.65
N ALA A 6 -5.55 -8.52 -16.93
CA ALA A 6 -5.43 -7.57 -18.03
C ALA A 6 -6.46 -6.44 -17.95
N SER A 7 -7.70 -6.76 -17.56
CA SER A 7 -8.75 -5.77 -17.33
C SER A 7 -8.39 -4.85 -16.16
N ALA A 8 -7.89 -5.38 -15.04
CA ALA A 8 -7.48 -4.56 -13.90
C ALA A 8 -6.36 -3.58 -14.28
N PHE A 9 -5.29 -4.06 -14.91
CA PHE A 9 -4.21 -3.20 -15.43
C PHE A 9 -4.75 -2.14 -16.40
N GLY A 10 -5.57 -2.56 -17.37
CA GLY A 10 -6.20 -1.67 -18.35
C GLY A 10 -7.05 -0.58 -17.70
N CYS A 11 -7.80 -0.90 -16.65
CA CYS A 11 -8.60 0.07 -15.89
C CYS A 11 -7.73 1.16 -15.26
N PHE A 12 -6.57 0.83 -14.67
CA PHE A 12 -5.68 1.83 -14.08
C PHE A 12 -5.04 2.75 -15.15
N VAL A 13 -4.65 2.19 -16.29
CA VAL A 13 -4.15 2.97 -17.44
C VAL A 13 -5.23 3.91 -17.98
N LEU A 14 -6.45 3.41 -18.15
CA LEU A 14 -7.59 4.22 -18.61
C LEU A 14 -7.96 5.31 -17.60
N LEU A 15 -7.90 5.01 -16.31
CA LEU A 15 -8.17 5.99 -15.25
C LEU A 15 -7.12 7.11 -15.25
N GLN A 16 -5.83 6.78 -15.41
CA GLN A 16 -4.76 7.77 -15.56
C GLN A 16 -5.00 8.64 -16.80
N PHE A 17 -5.33 8.02 -17.94
CA PHE A 17 -5.63 8.74 -19.17
C PHE A 17 -6.84 9.67 -19.02
N PHE A 18 -7.90 9.22 -18.35
CA PHE A 18 -9.06 10.03 -18.03
C PHE A 18 -8.69 11.27 -17.20
N TYR A 19 -7.89 11.13 -16.14
CA TYR A 19 -7.40 12.29 -15.39
C TYR A 19 -6.55 13.23 -16.24
N LYS A 20 -5.74 12.69 -17.14
CA LYS A 20 -4.99 13.52 -18.09
C LYS A 20 -5.92 14.34 -19.00
N LEU A 21 -7.05 13.78 -19.44
CA LEU A 21 -8.08 14.51 -20.21
C LEU A 21 -8.75 15.62 -19.38
N LEU A 22 -8.85 15.45 -18.06
CA LEU A 22 -9.32 16.48 -17.13
C LEU A 22 -8.27 17.56 -16.82
N GLY A 23 -7.11 17.53 -17.49
CA GLY A 23 -6.06 18.55 -17.35
C GLY A 23 -5.05 18.29 -16.25
N PHE A 24 -5.10 17.12 -15.58
CA PHE A 24 -4.08 16.75 -14.61
C PHE A 24 -2.76 16.43 -15.32
N THR A 25 -1.64 16.77 -14.67
CA THR A 25 -0.32 16.34 -15.15
C THR A 25 -0.21 14.81 -15.11
N PHE A 26 0.78 14.26 -15.81
CA PHE A 26 1.05 12.81 -15.74
C PHE A 26 1.31 12.34 -14.30
N TRP A 27 1.93 13.19 -13.48
CA TRP A 27 2.28 12.86 -12.09
C TRP A 27 1.09 12.98 -11.16
N ASP A 28 0.33 14.07 -11.26
CA ASP A 28 -0.88 14.23 -10.45
C ASP A 28 -1.90 13.12 -10.76
N SER A 29 -2.05 12.72 -12.03
CA SER A 29 -2.94 11.62 -12.41
C SER A 29 -2.48 10.26 -11.87
N SER A 30 -1.17 9.97 -11.90
CA SER A 30 -0.62 8.74 -11.31
C SER A 30 -0.83 8.67 -9.80
N ASN A 31 -0.58 9.78 -9.08
CA ASN A 31 -0.78 9.85 -7.64
C ASN A 31 -2.26 9.70 -7.25
N LEU A 32 -3.18 10.25 -8.06
CA LEU A 32 -4.62 10.04 -7.86
C LEU A 32 -5.01 8.58 -8.03
N VAL A 33 -4.47 7.88 -9.04
CA VAL A 33 -4.69 6.45 -9.23
C VAL A 33 -4.20 5.66 -8.02
N TYR A 34 -3.01 5.94 -7.50
CA TYR A 34 -2.46 5.35 -6.27
C TYR A 34 -3.41 5.56 -5.07
N GLY A 35 -3.84 6.80 -4.82
CA GLY A 35 -4.75 7.11 -3.71
C GLY A 35 -6.10 6.39 -3.83
N ILE A 36 -6.68 6.34 -5.03
CA ILE A 36 -7.95 5.64 -5.29
C ILE A 36 -7.81 4.14 -5.11
N TYR A 37 -6.74 3.54 -5.61
CA TYR A 37 -6.44 2.13 -5.43
C TYR A 37 -6.35 1.78 -3.93
N GLY A 38 -5.56 2.53 -3.16
CA GLY A 38 -5.37 2.26 -1.74
C GLY A 38 -6.69 2.32 -0.94
N VAL A 39 -7.54 3.33 -1.21
CA VAL A 39 -8.88 3.37 -0.60
C VAL A 39 -9.73 2.17 -1.07
N GLY A 40 -9.75 1.90 -2.37
CA GLY A 40 -10.60 0.86 -2.97
C GLY A 40 -10.26 -0.54 -2.45
N VAL A 41 -8.98 -0.89 -2.37
CA VAL A 41 -8.53 -2.21 -1.92
C VAL A 41 -8.79 -2.40 -0.43
N VAL A 42 -8.51 -1.40 0.41
CA VAL A 42 -8.79 -1.47 1.86
C VAL A 42 -10.28 -1.65 2.10
N ARG A 43 -11.13 -0.86 1.44
CA ARG A 43 -12.59 -0.99 1.58
C ARG A 43 -13.11 -2.33 1.07
N SER A 44 -12.54 -2.86 0.00
CA SER A 44 -12.91 -4.18 -0.52
C SER A 44 -12.58 -5.29 0.48
N ILE A 45 -11.44 -5.20 1.16
CA ILE A 45 -11.02 -6.16 2.19
C ILE A 45 -11.90 -6.05 3.44
N GLU A 46 -12.14 -4.83 3.92
CA GLU A 46 -13.04 -4.58 5.05
C GLU A 46 -14.46 -5.11 4.77
N TRP A 47 -14.99 -4.85 3.57
CA TRP A 47 -16.29 -5.36 3.15
C TRP A 47 -16.31 -6.89 3.08
N TYR A 48 -15.25 -7.51 2.56
CA TYR A 48 -15.12 -8.96 2.52
C TYR A 48 -15.21 -9.57 3.92
N PHE A 49 -14.43 -9.07 4.89
CA PHE A 49 -14.48 -9.57 6.27
C PHE A 49 -15.76 -9.20 7.00
N TYR A 50 -16.36 -8.04 6.71
CA TYR A 50 -17.66 -7.68 7.29
C TYR A 50 -18.77 -8.63 6.84
N THR A 51 -18.76 -9.04 5.58
CA THR A 51 -19.78 -9.95 5.01
C THR A 51 -19.48 -11.43 5.24
N ASN A 52 -18.24 -11.77 5.59
CA ASN A 52 -17.79 -13.14 5.87
C ASN A 52 -16.93 -13.11 7.16
N PRO A 53 -17.50 -12.81 8.34
CA PRO A 53 -16.72 -12.64 9.57
C PRO A 53 -15.97 -13.90 10.01
N GLU A 54 -16.47 -15.09 9.65
CA GLU A 54 -15.79 -16.37 9.84
C GLU A 54 -14.50 -16.50 9.04
N MET A 55 -14.34 -15.72 7.97
CA MET A 55 -13.13 -15.68 7.16
C MET A 55 -12.00 -14.89 7.81
N LEU A 56 -12.29 -14.11 8.86
CA LEU A 56 -11.30 -13.43 9.71
C LEU A 56 -10.77 -14.39 10.79
N ASP A 57 -10.19 -15.50 10.34
CA ASP A 57 -9.62 -16.54 11.20
C ASP A 57 -8.14 -16.75 10.88
N MET A 58 -7.29 -16.54 11.89
CA MET A 58 -5.84 -16.73 11.76
C MET A 58 -5.43 -18.19 11.53
N SER A 59 -6.33 -19.16 11.70
CA SER A 59 -6.08 -20.53 11.26
C SER A 59 -6.01 -20.67 9.74
N ARG A 60 -6.54 -19.70 8.97
CA ARG A 60 -6.58 -19.74 7.50
C ARG A 60 -5.27 -19.39 6.81
N ILE A 61 -4.21 -19.20 7.58
CA ILE A 61 -2.89 -18.89 7.05
C ILE A 61 -2.41 -20.04 6.16
N GLY A 62 -2.12 -19.77 4.89
CA GLY A 62 -1.71 -20.78 3.90
C GLY A 62 -2.85 -21.51 3.17
N ASP A 63 -4.10 -21.19 3.48
CA ASP A 63 -5.28 -21.84 2.91
C ASP A 63 -5.49 -21.52 1.43
N ALA A 64 -6.42 -22.26 0.82
CA ALA A 64 -6.92 -21.99 -0.52
C ALA A 64 -7.58 -20.62 -0.61
N VAL A 65 -7.41 -19.98 -1.76
CA VAL A 65 -7.98 -18.66 -2.07
C VAL A 65 -9.48 -18.81 -2.38
N THR A 66 -10.33 -18.01 -1.74
CA THR A 66 -11.74 -17.86 -2.12
C THR A 66 -11.88 -17.01 -3.38
N TRP A 67 -13.02 -17.09 -4.09
CA TRP A 67 -13.19 -16.32 -5.33
C TRP A 67 -13.13 -14.80 -5.11
N GLN A 68 -13.59 -14.30 -3.95
CA GLN A 68 -13.51 -12.89 -3.57
C GLN A 68 -12.07 -12.46 -3.31
N GLU A 69 -11.33 -13.25 -2.52
CA GLU A 69 -9.89 -13.03 -2.28
C GLU A 69 -9.14 -13.01 -3.62
N ASN A 70 -9.43 -13.96 -4.51
CA ASN A 70 -8.81 -14.03 -5.84
C ASN A 70 -9.06 -12.76 -6.67
N LEU A 71 -10.25 -12.19 -6.60
CA LEU A 71 -10.59 -10.95 -7.30
C LEU A 71 -9.80 -9.76 -6.74
N ILE A 72 -9.73 -9.63 -5.41
CA ILE A 72 -8.95 -8.57 -4.74
C ILE A 72 -7.47 -8.70 -5.11
N VAL A 73 -6.92 -9.91 -5.08
CA VAL A 73 -5.53 -10.18 -5.45
C VAL A 73 -5.28 -9.88 -6.92
N ALA A 74 -6.18 -10.26 -7.82
CA ALA A 74 -6.04 -9.97 -9.25
C ALA A 74 -6.04 -8.46 -9.55
N VAL A 75 -6.92 -7.71 -8.88
CA VAL A 75 -6.95 -6.24 -8.98
C VAL A 75 -5.65 -5.63 -8.47
N SER A 76 -5.16 -6.12 -7.32
CA SER A 76 -3.90 -5.66 -6.71
C SER A 76 -2.69 -5.98 -7.58
N ALA A 77 -2.63 -7.17 -8.17
CA ALA A 77 -1.58 -7.55 -9.12
C ALA A 77 -1.62 -6.67 -10.38
N GLY A 78 -2.82 -6.35 -10.89
CA GLY A 78 -3.00 -5.42 -12.01
C GLY A 78 -2.53 -4.00 -11.68
N TYR A 79 -2.80 -3.53 -10.46
CA TYR A 79 -2.28 -2.26 -9.95
C TYR A 79 -0.76 -2.26 -9.86
N PHE A 80 -0.14 -3.25 -9.21
CA PHE A 80 1.32 -3.28 -9.08
C PHE A 80 2.04 -3.41 -10.42
N LEU A 81 1.42 -4.07 -11.41
CA LEU A 81 1.92 -4.09 -12.79
C LEU A 81 1.87 -2.71 -13.45
N TYR A 82 0.81 -1.93 -13.19
CA TYR A 82 0.69 -0.53 -13.64
C TYR A 82 1.72 0.37 -12.95
N ASP A 83 1.94 0.18 -11.66
CA ASP A 83 2.75 1.05 -10.81
C ASP A 83 4.27 0.79 -10.95
N LEU A 84 4.66 -0.44 -11.30
CA LEU A 84 6.07 -0.83 -11.43
C LEU A 84 6.90 0.05 -12.41
N PRO A 85 6.47 0.32 -13.66
CA PRO A 85 7.22 1.24 -14.51
C PRO A 85 7.17 2.70 -14.02
N LEU A 86 6.16 3.07 -13.24
CA LEU A 86 6.01 4.42 -12.69
C LEU A 86 7.00 4.65 -11.55
N SER A 87 7.20 3.68 -10.65
CA SER A 87 8.18 3.79 -9.55
C SER A 87 9.60 4.06 -10.07
N ILE A 88 9.99 3.45 -11.21
CA ILE A 88 11.25 3.75 -11.88
C ILE A 88 11.27 5.20 -12.39
N LYS A 89 10.22 5.61 -13.10
CA LYS A 89 10.14 6.92 -13.77
C LYS A 89 10.04 8.07 -12.77
N LEU A 90 9.44 7.83 -11.60
CA LEU A 90 9.31 8.77 -10.49
C LEU A 90 10.61 8.96 -9.70
N GLY A 91 11.62 8.12 -9.94
CA GLY A 91 12.88 8.18 -9.20
C GLY A 91 12.69 7.85 -7.72
N GLU A 92 11.77 6.94 -7.41
CA GLU A 92 11.56 6.51 -6.03
C GLU A 92 12.82 5.89 -5.46
N ALA A 93 12.91 5.88 -4.12
CA ALA A 93 14.01 5.22 -3.45
C ALA A 93 14.06 3.74 -3.84
N TRP A 94 15.27 3.19 -3.98
CA TRP A 94 15.48 1.82 -4.47
C TRP A 94 14.71 0.75 -3.68
N TYR A 95 14.48 0.97 -2.38
CA TYR A 95 13.69 0.06 -1.53
C TYR A 95 12.20 0.09 -1.85
N MET A 96 11.67 1.22 -2.34
CA MET A 96 10.29 1.32 -2.83
C MET A 96 10.15 0.62 -4.17
N PHE A 97 11.11 0.78 -5.08
CA PHE A 97 11.12 -0.02 -6.30
C PHE A 97 11.09 -1.54 -6.00
N LEU A 98 11.93 -2.01 -5.07
CA LEU A 98 11.90 -3.40 -4.64
C LEU A 98 10.58 -3.80 -3.96
N HIS A 99 9.97 -2.88 -3.20
CA HIS A 99 8.62 -3.06 -2.66
C HIS A 99 7.61 -3.34 -3.79
N HIS A 100 7.56 -2.51 -4.85
CA HIS A 100 6.63 -2.71 -5.97
C HIS A 100 6.90 -4.02 -6.73
N VAL A 101 8.17 -4.35 -7.00
CA VAL A 101 8.55 -5.62 -7.64
C VAL A 101 8.04 -6.81 -6.84
N LEU A 102 8.29 -6.83 -5.53
CA LEU A 102 7.89 -7.96 -4.68
C LEU A 102 6.38 -8.01 -4.48
N SER A 103 5.71 -6.87 -4.33
CA SER A 103 4.24 -6.78 -4.30
C SER A 103 3.63 -7.41 -5.55
N PHE A 104 4.16 -7.09 -6.73
CA PHE A 104 3.73 -7.72 -7.98
C PHE A 104 3.99 -9.23 -8.01
N LEU A 105 5.22 -9.66 -7.70
CA LEU A 105 5.59 -11.08 -7.76
C LEU A 105 4.78 -11.94 -6.78
N ILE A 106 4.57 -11.46 -5.55
CA ILE A 106 3.82 -12.18 -4.52
C ILE A 106 2.34 -12.27 -4.90
N THR A 107 1.72 -11.15 -5.28
CA THR A 107 0.30 -11.15 -5.69
C THR A 107 0.09 -12.01 -6.92
N LEU A 108 0.99 -11.95 -7.92
CA LEU A 108 0.95 -12.83 -9.09
C LEU A 108 1.11 -14.30 -8.72
N THR A 109 2.01 -14.62 -7.79
CA THR A 109 2.25 -16.00 -7.36
C THR A 109 1.05 -16.58 -6.63
N ILE A 110 0.44 -15.81 -5.73
CA ILE A 110 -0.78 -16.22 -5.02
C ILE A 110 -1.95 -16.38 -5.98
N TRP A 111 -2.11 -15.44 -6.91
CA TRP A 111 -3.11 -15.53 -7.96
C TRP A 111 -2.89 -16.74 -8.89
N TYR A 112 -1.65 -17.14 -9.17
CA TYR A 112 -1.41 -18.32 -9.98
C TYR A 112 -1.61 -19.63 -9.21
N ASN A 113 -1.13 -19.70 -7.97
CA ASN A 113 -1.16 -20.93 -7.15
C ASN A 113 -2.49 -21.12 -6.40
N GLN A 114 -3.35 -20.11 -6.35
CA GLN A 114 -4.63 -20.13 -5.62
C GLN A 114 -4.48 -20.55 -4.14
N ARG A 115 -3.37 -20.14 -3.51
CA ARG A 115 -3.07 -20.36 -2.09
C ARG A 115 -2.61 -19.07 -1.42
N CYS A 116 -2.77 -18.99 -0.09
CA CYS A 116 -2.40 -17.84 0.74
C CYS A 116 -3.29 -16.61 0.53
N GLY A 117 -4.59 -16.80 0.27
CA GLY A 117 -5.55 -15.70 0.03
C GLY A 117 -5.73 -14.80 1.25
N PHE A 118 -6.00 -15.41 2.40
CA PHE A 118 -6.13 -14.69 3.66
C PHE A 118 -4.85 -13.90 4.01
N ASP A 119 -3.68 -14.54 3.82
CA ASP A 119 -2.37 -13.95 4.11
C ASP A 119 -2.14 -12.64 3.35
N ILE A 120 -2.39 -12.67 2.03
CA ILE A 120 -2.17 -11.49 1.19
C ILE A 120 -3.21 -10.42 1.42
N LEU A 121 -4.44 -10.76 1.77
CA LEU A 121 -5.44 -9.76 2.15
C LEU A 121 -5.02 -9.02 3.41
N LEU A 122 -4.51 -9.72 4.44
CA LEU A 122 -3.98 -9.05 5.63
C LEU A 122 -2.77 -8.18 5.28
N CYS A 123 -1.85 -8.68 4.46
CA CYS A 123 -0.69 -7.90 4.01
C CYS A 123 -1.09 -6.65 3.22
N LEU A 124 -2.06 -6.76 2.29
CA LEU A 124 -2.60 -5.65 1.52
C LEU A 124 -3.33 -4.66 2.43
N TRP A 125 -4.11 -5.13 3.41
CA TRP A 125 -4.79 -4.26 4.35
C TRP A 125 -3.78 -3.47 5.19
N LEU A 126 -2.81 -4.14 5.82
CA LEU A 126 -1.72 -3.46 6.55
C LEU A 126 -0.91 -2.52 5.66
N GLY A 127 -0.73 -2.93 4.40
CA GLY A 127 -0.09 -2.22 3.30
C GLY A 127 -0.74 -0.87 3.00
N GLU A 128 -1.99 -0.97 2.62
CA GLU A 128 -2.70 0.07 1.90
C GLU A 128 -3.56 0.92 2.83
N PHE A 129 -3.79 0.51 4.09
CA PHE A 129 -4.54 1.31 5.06
C PHE A 129 -3.92 2.69 5.27
N THR A 130 -2.60 2.80 5.19
CA THR A 130 -1.88 4.07 5.34
C THR A 130 -1.77 4.87 4.04
N THR A 131 -2.04 4.26 2.88
CA THR A 131 -1.91 4.87 1.55
C THR A 131 -2.70 6.18 1.41
N PRO A 132 -3.97 6.28 1.84
CA PRO A 132 -4.70 7.54 1.75
C PRO A 132 -4.01 8.67 2.52
N CYS A 133 -3.51 8.39 3.73
CA CYS A 133 -2.80 9.38 4.54
C CYS A 133 -1.44 9.76 3.90
N ALA A 134 -0.70 8.77 3.39
CA ALA A 134 0.56 8.98 2.68
C ALA A 134 0.36 9.86 1.44
N PHE A 135 -0.71 9.62 0.66
CA PHE A 135 -1.06 10.45 -0.50
C PHE A 135 -1.25 11.91 -0.13
N TRP A 136 -1.99 12.20 0.94
CA TRP A 136 -2.17 13.57 1.42
C TRP A 136 -0.84 14.20 1.85
N VAL A 137 -0.01 13.47 2.60
CA VAL A 137 1.26 14.00 3.12
C VAL A 137 2.27 14.26 2.00
N PHE A 138 2.52 13.27 1.14
CA PHE A 138 3.64 13.30 0.19
C PHE A 138 3.29 13.87 -1.19
N HIS A 139 2.01 13.93 -1.56
CA HIS A 139 1.60 14.37 -2.90
C HIS A 139 0.72 15.61 -2.90
N VAL A 140 -0.19 15.74 -1.93
CA VAL A 140 -1.06 16.92 -1.85
C VAL A 140 -0.38 18.04 -1.08
N PHE A 141 0.00 17.79 0.17
CA PHE A 141 0.54 18.83 1.06
C PHE A 141 2.02 19.11 0.85
N ASP A 142 2.74 18.32 0.05
CA ASP A 142 4.13 18.62 -0.32
C ASP A 142 4.23 19.75 -1.37
N LYS A 143 3.10 20.26 -1.89
CA LYS A 143 3.08 21.45 -2.74
C LYS A 143 3.42 22.71 -1.91
N PRO A 144 4.35 23.59 -2.34
CA PRO A 144 4.84 24.72 -1.54
C PRO A 144 3.74 25.60 -0.94
N GLU A 145 2.68 25.84 -1.70
CA GLU A 145 1.52 26.63 -1.31
C GLU A 145 0.67 25.97 -0.21
N LEU A 146 0.71 24.64 -0.09
CA LEU A 146 -0.06 23.86 0.88
C LEU A 146 0.77 23.44 2.12
N LYS A 147 2.10 23.54 2.07
CA LYS A 147 2.99 23.17 3.19
C LYS A 147 2.72 23.94 4.50
N LYS A 148 2.12 25.13 4.42
CA LYS A 148 1.79 25.98 5.58
C LYS A 148 0.40 25.71 6.17
N SER A 149 -0.38 24.84 5.54
CA SER A 149 -1.75 24.53 5.96
C SER A 149 -1.76 23.72 7.25
N LYS A 150 -2.68 24.01 8.18
CA LYS A 150 -2.87 23.17 9.38
C LYS A 150 -3.26 21.72 9.04
N TRP A 151 -3.84 21.50 7.86
CA TRP A 151 -4.23 20.18 7.39
C TRP A 151 -3.05 19.23 7.15
N ILE A 152 -1.85 19.76 6.83
CA ILE A 152 -0.65 18.90 6.71
C ILE A 152 -0.29 18.25 8.05
N ILE A 153 -0.47 18.97 9.16
CA ILE A 153 -0.17 18.46 10.50
C ILE A 153 -1.13 17.33 10.82
N ALA A 154 -2.43 17.52 10.56
CA ALA A 154 -3.43 16.48 10.77
C ALA A 154 -3.13 15.23 9.92
N ALA A 155 -2.80 15.40 8.63
CA ALA A 155 -2.46 14.30 7.74
C ALA A 155 -1.18 13.55 8.19
N ARG A 156 -0.14 14.27 8.62
CA ARG A 156 1.10 13.69 9.17
C ARG A 156 0.84 12.90 10.45
N VAL A 157 0.08 13.46 11.38
CA VAL A 157 -0.28 12.78 12.63
C VAL A 157 -1.09 11.52 12.34
N ALA A 158 -2.12 11.61 11.50
CA ALA A 158 -2.90 10.45 11.08
C ALA A 158 -2.02 9.38 10.44
N TYR A 159 -1.15 9.78 9.52
CA TYR A 159 -0.20 8.86 8.88
C TYR A 159 0.66 8.13 9.90
N VAL A 160 1.31 8.83 10.85
CA VAL A 160 2.15 8.20 11.88
C VAL A 160 1.33 7.30 12.81
N VAL A 161 0.16 7.76 13.26
CA VAL A 161 -0.74 7.03 14.18
C VAL A 161 -1.23 5.72 13.57
N PHE A 162 -1.46 5.66 12.26
CA PHE A 162 -1.83 4.41 11.59
C PHE A 162 -0.59 3.60 11.18
N PHE A 163 0.46 4.25 10.69
CA PHE A 163 1.65 3.55 10.19
C PHE A 163 2.34 2.76 11.28
N ILE A 164 2.55 3.34 12.47
CA ILE A 164 3.34 2.67 13.51
C ILE A 164 2.66 1.39 14.03
N PRO A 165 1.40 1.40 14.49
CA PRO A 165 0.73 0.19 14.97
C PRO A 165 0.56 -0.86 13.88
N LEU A 166 0.14 -0.46 12.67
CA LEU A 166 -0.10 -1.43 11.60
C LEU A 166 1.19 -2.10 11.14
N ARG A 167 2.28 -1.33 10.96
CA ARG A 167 3.53 -1.86 10.41
C ARG A 167 4.46 -2.48 11.43
N PHE A 168 4.48 -1.99 12.68
CA PHE A 168 5.43 -2.43 13.72
C PHE A 168 4.80 -3.17 14.90
N ILE A 169 3.47 -3.23 15.00
CA ILE A 169 2.80 -4.08 15.99
C ILE A 169 2.13 -5.25 15.28
N LEU A 170 1.22 -4.97 14.35
CA LEU A 170 0.50 -6.02 13.61
C LEU A 170 1.38 -6.70 12.56
N GLY A 171 2.23 -5.94 11.86
CA GLY A 171 3.16 -6.46 10.87
C GLY A 171 4.06 -7.60 11.39
N PRO A 172 4.83 -7.40 12.48
CA PRO A 172 5.65 -8.47 13.08
C PRO A 172 4.84 -9.67 13.56
N PHE A 173 3.64 -9.43 14.10
CA PHE A 173 2.76 -10.51 14.54
C PHE A 173 2.33 -11.39 13.36
N LEU A 174 1.91 -10.77 12.24
CA LEU A 174 1.59 -11.49 11.02
C LEU A 174 2.81 -12.21 10.44
N LEU A 175 3.96 -11.53 10.36
CA LEU A 175 5.21 -12.14 9.89
C LEU A 175 5.58 -13.37 10.72
N TYR A 176 5.51 -13.29 12.05
CA TYR A 176 5.76 -14.42 12.94
C TYR A 176 4.84 -15.59 12.59
N LYS A 177 3.53 -15.36 12.49
CA LYS A 177 2.58 -16.41 12.14
C LYS A 177 2.87 -17.02 10.76
N LEU A 178 3.21 -16.21 9.76
CA LEU A 178 3.55 -16.68 8.42
C LEU A 178 4.82 -17.54 8.42
N LEU A 179 5.89 -17.13 9.12
CA LEU A 179 7.15 -17.87 9.15
C LEU A 179 6.98 -19.30 9.65
N PHE A 180 6.12 -19.50 10.66
CA PHE A 180 5.86 -20.80 11.29
C PHE A 180 4.69 -21.59 10.69
N SER A 181 4.07 -21.10 9.61
CA SER A 181 2.97 -21.79 8.90
C SER A 181 3.45 -22.65 7.73
N GLU A 182 2.55 -23.38 7.08
CA GLU A 182 2.82 -24.13 5.83
C GLU A 182 2.63 -23.27 4.56
N THR A 183 2.67 -21.95 4.68
CA THR A 183 2.58 -21.01 3.54
C THR A 183 3.70 -21.20 2.52
N LEU A 184 3.43 -20.78 1.28
CA LEU A 184 4.41 -20.79 0.20
C LEU A 184 5.67 -20.01 0.60
N LEU A 185 6.84 -20.59 0.35
CA LEU A 185 8.14 -20.00 0.73
C LEU A 185 8.30 -18.56 0.21
N ILE A 186 7.88 -18.29 -1.03
CA ILE A 186 7.95 -16.96 -1.62
C ILE A 186 7.10 -15.92 -0.88
N VAL A 187 5.97 -16.33 -0.29
CA VAL A 187 5.13 -15.44 0.54
C VAL A 187 5.85 -15.11 1.84
N LYS A 188 6.49 -16.10 2.47
CA LYS A 188 7.30 -15.90 3.68
C LYS A 188 8.47 -14.94 3.43
N LEU A 189 9.24 -15.18 2.36
CA LEU A 189 10.36 -14.34 1.96
C LEU A 189 9.90 -12.92 1.63
N GLY A 190 8.79 -12.81 0.89
CA GLY A 190 8.16 -11.56 0.56
C GLY A 190 7.77 -10.73 1.78
N CYS A 191 7.10 -11.35 2.75
CA CYS A 191 6.70 -10.69 3.99
C CYS A 191 7.91 -10.27 4.85
N GLY A 192 8.94 -11.12 4.91
CA GLY A 192 10.20 -10.76 5.57
C GLY A 192 10.85 -9.54 4.92
N PHE A 193 10.88 -9.49 3.59
CA PHE A 193 11.40 -8.33 2.87
C PHE A 193 10.55 -7.07 3.07
N PHE A 194 9.22 -7.17 3.04
CA PHE A 194 8.36 -6.03 3.34
C PHE A 194 8.59 -5.47 4.74
N TYR A 195 8.86 -6.33 5.72
CA TYR A 195 9.25 -5.87 7.04
C TYR A 195 10.57 -5.08 7.02
N LEU A 196 11.56 -5.51 6.23
CA LEU A 196 12.80 -4.75 6.03
C LEU A 196 12.53 -3.39 5.34
N VAL A 197 11.66 -3.34 4.33
CA VAL A 197 11.25 -2.07 3.70
C VAL A 197 10.62 -1.14 4.74
N ASN A 198 9.73 -1.66 5.60
CA ASN A 198 9.12 -0.86 6.66
C ASN A 198 10.17 -0.30 7.63
N LEU A 199 11.21 -1.06 7.97
CA LEU A 199 12.32 -0.57 8.78
C LEU A 199 13.11 0.56 8.10
N LEU A 200 13.30 0.48 6.77
CA LEU A 200 13.93 1.56 6.01
C LEU A 200 13.04 2.81 5.97
N MET A 201 11.73 2.64 5.80
CA MET A 201 10.75 3.73 5.84
C MET A 201 10.66 4.39 7.22
N LEU A 202 10.95 3.68 8.31
CA LEU A 202 10.97 4.25 9.65
C LEU A 202 11.92 5.45 9.75
N ARG A 203 13.01 5.47 8.98
CA ARG A 203 13.92 6.61 8.88
C ARG A 203 13.20 7.86 8.38
N ASP A 204 12.33 7.73 7.38
CA ASP A 204 11.59 8.86 6.81
C ASP A 204 10.47 9.28 7.76
N ILE A 205 9.80 8.33 8.40
CA ILE A 205 8.83 8.63 9.47
C ILE A 205 9.48 9.37 10.63
N ALA A 206 10.70 8.99 11.03
CA ALA A 206 11.42 9.67 12.09
C ALA A 206 11.73 11.14 11.74
N LYS A 207 11.98 11.45 10.45
CA LYS A 207 12.10 12.84 9.98
C LYS A 207 10.77 13.58 10.12
N GLU A 208 9.65 12.95 9.76
CA GLU A 208 8.32 13.54 9.91
C GLU A 208 7.96 13.79 11.39
N ILE A 209 8.27 12.85 12.28
CA ILE A 209 8.09 13.02 13.73
C ILE A 209 8.97 14.15 14.25
N LYS A 210 10.25 14.22 13.84
CA LYS A 210 11.16 15.30 14.24
C LYS A 210 10.65 16.66 13.75
N ALA A 211 10.16 16.73 12.51
CA ALA A 211 9.52 17.92 11.99
C ALA A 211 8.29 18.28 12.84
N PHE A 212 7.44 17.33 13.20
CA PHE A 212 6.29 17.59 14.08
C PHE A 212 6.67 18.13 15.47
N LEU A 213 7.70 17.56 16.10
CA LEU A 213 8.15 17.95 17.44
C LEU A 213 8.90 19.29 17.47
N THR A 214 9.30 19.81 16.31
CA THR A 214 9.93 21.13 16.22
C THR A 214 8.84 22.20 16.37
N PRO A 215 8.95 23.13 17.34
CA PRO A 215 7.92 24.14 17.60
C PRO A 215 7.52 24.90 16.33
N TRP A 216 6.22 25.09 16.12
CA TRP A 216 5.69 25.77 14.92
C TRP A 216 6.30 27.16 14.69
N LYS A 217 6.66 27.89 15.76
CA LYS A 217 7.36 29.18 15.68
C LYS A 217 8.76 29.08 15.09
N SER A 218 9.55 28.05 15.44
CA SER A 218 10.90 27.90 14.90
C SER A 218 10.91 27.39 13.45
N GLN A 219 9.82 26.77 13.00
CA GLN A 219 9.65 26.38 11.59
C GLN A 219 9.25 27.54 10.68
N ALA A 220 8.55 28.54 11.21
CA ALA A 220 8.18 29.75 10.48
C ALA A 220 9.35 30.72 10.28
N GLU A 221 10.42 30.60 11.07
CA GLU A 221 11.61 31.46 11.03
C GLU A 221 12.75 30.92 10.13
N THR A 222 12.64 29.67 9.66
CA THR A 222 13.66 29.00 8.81
C THR A 222 13.27 28.86 7.34
N ILE A 223 12.13 29.44 6.93
CA ILE A 223 11.62 29.47 5.54
C ILE A 223 11.37 30.92 5.15
#